data_AF-A0A109FLQ3-F1
#
_entry.id   AF-A0A109FLQ3-F1
#
_cell.length_a   1.000
_cell.length_b   1.000
_cell.length_c   1.000
_cell.angle_alpha   90.00
_cell.angle_beta   90.00
_cell.angle_gamma   90.00
#
_symmetry.space_group_name_H-M   'P 1'
#
loop_
_entity.id
_entity.type
_entity.pdbx_description
1 polymer ?
#
loop_
_entity_poly.entity_id
_entity_poly.type
_entity_poly.pdbx_seq_one_letter_code
_entity_poly.pdbx_strand_id
1 'polypeptide(L)'
;PDAAASATDASTLLETLAYDLSSHAPESLDWLNILLGQLIGWYRSLAASHSGGGARTLLEEALNRSTLAAEADGQEQAQGMIGLDFIEVDEVELGEAFPVLTDARVRPSGTDSESRVEIDVDYSDRVVLAVSTRVVLNFPRPRFAILPVSLSVSLERFSGTLTVEIPPPVPISSAPQ
;
A
#
# COMPACT_ATOMS: atom_id res chain seq x y z
N PRO A 1 -32.23 6.98 28.08
CA PRO A 1 -32.51 5.60 27.61
C PRO A 1 -31.53 5.32 26.47
N ASP A 2 -30.28 5.02 26.83
CA ASP A 2 -29.26 4.60 25.87
C ASP A 2 -29.60 3.17 25.46
N ALA A 3 -30.18 3.02 24.28
CA ALA A 3 -30.29 1.73 23.64
C ALA A 3 -28.87 1.33 23.25
N ALA A 4 -28.24 0.45 24.04
CA ALA A 4 -27.07 -0.28 23.58
C ALA A 4 -27.50 -1.02 22.31
N ALA A 5 -27.02 -0.56 21.15
CA ALA A 5 -27.23 -1.25 19.89
C ALA A 5 -26.62 -2.64 20.05
N SER A 6 -27.46 -3.68 20.07
CA SER A 6 -26.98 -5.06 19.98
C SER A 6 -26.22 -5.18 18.67
N ALA A 7 -25.04 -5.82 18.70
CA ALA A 7 -24.36 -6.21 17.48
C ALA A 7 -25.34 -7.00 16.60
N THR A 8 -25.48 -6.59 15.34
CA THR A 8 -26.32 -7.31 14.38
C THR A 8 -25.62 -8.63 14.07
N ASP A 9 -26.23 -9.76 14.45
CA ASP A 9 -25.70 -11.10 14.14
C ASP A 9 -25.58 -11.27 12.62
N ALA A 10 -24.44 -11.75 12.10
CA ALA A 10 -24.20 -11.85 10.66
C ALA A 10 -25.24 -12.68 9.91
N SER A 11 -25.80 -13.73 10.51
CA SER A 11 -26.86 -14.52 9.88
C SER A 11 -28.10 -13.68 9.59
N THR A 12 -28.49 -12.80 10.52
CA THR A 12 -29.63 -11.90 10.35
C THR A 12 -29.35 -10.81 9.32
N LEU A 13 -28.09 -10.34 9.25
CA LEU A 13 -27.64 -9.39 8.24
C LEU A 13 -27.71 -10.00 6.84
N LEU A 14 -27.17 -11.21 6.67
CA LEU A 14 -27.18 -11.92 5.39
C LEU A 14 -28.60 -12.24 4.93
N GLU A 15 -29.48 -12.66 5.84
CA GLU A 15 -30.90 -12.88 5.55
C GLU A 15 -31.61 -11.60 5.11
N THR A 16 -31.38 -10.49 5.83
CA THR A 16 -31.97 -9.18 5.49
C THR A 16 -31.49 -8.67 4.14
N LEU A 17 -30.23 -8.93 3.79
CA LEU A 17 -29.65 -8.58 2.49
C LEU A 17 -29.93 -9.63 1.40
N ALA A 18 -30.69 -10.69 1.71
CA ALA A 18 -30.99 -11.81 0.83
C ALA A 18 -29.73 -12.44 0.19
N TYR A 19 -28.63 -12.48 0.95
CA TYR A 19 -27.34 -12.99 0.49
C TYR A 19 -27.06 -14.38 1.07
N ASP A 20 -27.08 -15.41 0.22
CA ASP A 20 -26.75 -16.77 0.61
C ASP A 20 -25.30 -17.11 0.25
N LEU A 21 -24.45 -17.29 1.26
CA LEU A 21 -23.03 -17.62 1.11
C LEU A 21 -22.76 -18.87 0.27
N SER A 22 -23.71 -19.81 0.21
CA SER A 22 -23.53 -21.09 -0.48
C SER A 22 -23.92 -21.05 -1.96
N SER A 23 -24.86 -20.18 -2.33
CA SER A 23 -25.46 -20.15 -3.67
C SER A 23 -25.26 -18.84 -4.43
N HIS A 24 -24.81 -17.77 -3.77
CA HIS A 24 -24.60 -16.50 -4.43
C HIS A 24 -23.42 -16.58 -5.42
N ALA A 25 -23.70 -16.21 -6.67
CA ALA A 25 -22.67 -16.12 -7.69
C ALA A 25 -21.72 -14.95 -7.39
N PRO A 26 -20.46 -15.01 -7.85
CA PRO A 26 -19.57 -13.87 -7.74
C PRO A 26 -20.10 -12.63 -8.47
N GLU A 27 -19.90 -11.47 -7.86
CA GLU A 27 -20.40 -10.20 -8.37
C GLU A 27 -19.38 -9.49 -9.27
N SER A 28 -19.90 -8.75 -10.25
CA SER A 28 -19.12 -7.83 -11.07
C SER A 28 -18.79 -6.56 -10.31
N LEU A 29 -17.57 -6.06 -10.47
CA LEU A 29 -17.09 -4.81 -9.86
C LEU A 29 -16.89 -3.69 -10.89
N ASP A 30 -17.64 -3.70 -11.99
CA ASP A 30 -17.41 -2.77 -13.12
C ASP A 30 -17.51 -1.30 -12.73
N TRP A 31 -18.51 -0.94 -11.92
CA TRP A 31 -18.66 0.43 -11.45
C TRP A 31 -17.48 0.85 -10.56
N LEU A 32 -16.96 -0.06 -9.73
CA LEU A 32 -15.82 0.18 -8.86
C LEU A 32 -14.54 0.31 -9.67
N ASN A 33 -14.37 -0.52 -10.71
CA ASN A 33 -13.24 -0.43 -11.65
C ASN A 33 -13.19 0.94 -12.34
N ILE A 34 -14.34 1.49 -12.74
CA ILE A 34 -14.41 2.84 -13.33
C ILE A 34 -13.95 3.90 -12.32
N LEU A 35 -14.46 3.86 -11.09
CA LEU A 35 -14.09 4.83 -10.04
C LEU A 35 -12.62 4.69 -9.62
N LEU A 36 -12.13 3.46 -9.51
CA LEU A 36 -10.73 3.18 -9.19
C LEU A 36 -9.81 3.68 -10.29
N GLY A 37 -10.18 3.49 -11.56
CA GLY A 37 -9.47 4.05 -12.70
C GLY A 37 -9.42 5.58 -12.66
N GLN A 38 -10.54 6.24 -12.36
CA GLN A 38 -10.59 7.70 -12.18
C GLN A 38 -9.68 8.16 -11.04
N LEU A 39 -9.74 7.48 -9.89
CA LEU A 39 -8.93 7.79 -8.72
C LEU A 39 -7.42 7.66 -9.02
N ILE A 40 -7.00 6.54 -9.61
CA ILE A 40 -5.60 6.32 -10.00
C ILE A 40 -5.17 7.35 -11.05
N GLY A 41 -6.02 7.66 -12.02
CA GLY A 41 -5.76 8.71 -13.02
C GLY A 41 -5.52 10.07 -12.37
N TRP A 42 -6.32 10.45 -11.37
CA TRP A 42 -6.09 11.68 -10.61
C TRP A 42 -4.77 11.65 -9.84
N TYR A 43 -4.44 10.55 -9.15
CA TYR A 43 -3.16 10.43 -8.44
C TYR A 43 -1.96 10.50 -9.39
N ARG A 44 -2.02 9.86 -10.55
CA ARG A 44 -0.96 9.96 -11.59
C ARG A 44 -0.81 11.41 -12.07
N SER A 45 -1.92 12.11 -12.32
CA SER A 45 -1.90 13.52 -12.73
C SER A 45 -1.32 14.43 -11.64
N LEU A 46 -1.70 14.17 -10.38
CA LEU A 46 -1.21 14.92 -9.22
C LEU A 46 0.29 14.69 -9.04
N ALA A 47 0.73 13.43 -9.11
CA ALA A 47 2.13 13.06 -9.04
C ALA A 47 2.94 13.74 -10.15
N ALA A 48 2.46 13.73 -11.40
CA ALA A 48 3.12 14.43 -12.51
C ALA A 48 3.18 15.96 -12.31
N SER A 49 2.16 16.55 -11.67
CA SER A 49 2.08 17.99 -11.42
C SER A 49 2.82 18.47 -10.16
N HIS A 50 3.39 17.56 -9.36
CA HIS A 50 4.04 17.92 -8.12
C HIS A 50 5.23 18.85 -8.37
N SER A 51 5.32 19.92 -7.56
CA SER A 51 6.33 20.97 -7.73
C SER A 51 7.74 20.39 -7.66
N GLY A 52 8.62 20.82 -8.58
CA GLY A 52 10.05 20.51 -8.53
C GLY A 52 10.50 19.25 -9.27
N GLY A 53 9.61 18.50 -9.92
CA GLY A 53 10.01 17.32 -10.72
C GLY A 53 8.99 16.19 -10.76
N GLY A 54 7.74 16.44 -10.35
CA GLY A 54 6.65 15.49 -10.45
C GLY A 54 6.81 14.28 -9.53
N ALA A 55 6.56 13.08 -10.05
CA ALA A 55 6.60 11.85 -9.27
C ALA A 55 8.00 11.54 -8.73
N ARG A 56 9.04 11.96 -9.47
CA ARG A 56 10.45 11.76 -9.10
C ARG A 56 10.75 12.36 -7.73
N THR A 57 10.40 13.63 -7.50
CA THR A 57 10.70 14.31 -6.25
C THR A 57 9.92 13.73 -5.08
N LEU A 58 8.64 13.37 -5.28
CA LEU A 58 7.85 12.69 -4.27
C LEU A 58 8.45 11.35 -3.82
N LEU A 59 8.92 10.55 -4.78
CA LEU A 59 9.58 9.28 -4.50
C LEU A 59 10.95 9.49 -3.84
N GLU A 60 11.71 10.49 -4.29
CA GLU A 60 13.02 10.82 -3.73
C GLU A 60 12.90 11.26 -2.25
N GLU A 61 11.95 12.14 -1.94
CA GLU A 61 11.62 12.55 -0.57
C GLU A 61 11.13 11.37 0.28
N ALA A 62 10.32 10.48 -0.29
CA ALA A 62 9.81 9.31 0.43
C ALA A 62 10.93 8.31 0.76
N LEU A 63 11.83 8.04 -0.20
CA LEU A 63 12.97 7.12 -0.03
C LEU A 63 14.01 7.67 0.95
N ASN A 64 14.22 8.98 0.96
CA ASN A 64 15.16 9.64 1.85
C ASN A 64 14.52 10.17 3.14
N ARG A 65 13.27 9.83 3.46
CA ARG A 65 12.59 10.37 4.66
C ARG A 65 13.36 10.06 5.94
N SER A 66 13.89 8.84 6.07
CA SER A 66 14.63 8.43 7.27
C SER A 66 16.00 9.09 7.35
N THR A 67 16.69 9.29 6.23
CA THR A 67 17.99 9.97 6.18
C THR A 67 17.84 11.46 6.48
N LEU A 68 16.82 12.11 5.90
CA LEU A 68 16.48 13.51 6.18
C LEU A 68 16.06 13.73 7.64
N ALA A 69 15.29 12.79 8.22
CA ALA A 69 14.93 12.85 9.63
C ALA A 69 16.15 12.70 10.56
N ALA A 70 17.06 11.78 10.26
CA ALA A 70 18.29 11.60 11.03
C ALA A 70 19.22 12.82 10.96
N GLU A 71 19.32 13.46 9.79
CA GLU A 71 20.06 14.71 9.60
C GLU A 71 19.45 15.87 10.40
N ALA A 72 18.12 15.99 10.42
CA ALA A 72 17.42 17.03 11.17
C ALA A 72 17.60 16.90 12.69
N ASP A 73 17.66 15.65 13.21
CA ASP A 73 17.91 15.37 14.63
C ASP A 73 19.40 15.43 15.01
N GLY A 74 20.29 15.77 14.06
CA GLY A 74 21.73 15.83 14.28
C GLY A 74 22.36 14.48 14.62
N GLN A 75 21.67 13.37 14.33
CA GLN A 75 22.18 12.03 14.51
C GLN A 75 23.09 11.68 13.33
N GLU A 76 24.34 11.32 13.62
CA GLU A 76 25.24 10.80 12.58
C GLU A 76 24.61 9.54 11.94
N GLN A 77 24.50 9.55 10.61
CA GLN A 77 23.97 8.44 9.80
C GLN A 77 24.53 7.09 10.30
N ALA A 78 23.61 6.11 10.41
CA ALA A 78 23.79 4.82 11.06
C ALA A 78 25.25 4.32 11.12
N GLN A 79 25.77 4.19 12.35
CA GLN A 79 27.09 3.65 12.69
C GLN A 79 27.21 2.13 12.42
N GLY A 80 26.57 1.64 11.37
CA GLY A 80 26.70 0.29 10.87
C GLY A 80 27.95 0.14 9.99
N MET A 81 28.34 -1.11 9.73
CA MET A 81 29.42 -1.46 8.81
C MET A 81 29.16 -0.95 7.38
N ILE A 82 27.89 -0.80 7.01
CA ILE A 82 27.41 -0.36 5.69
C ILE A 82 26.36 0.73 5.92
N GLY A 83 26.54 1.89 5.28
CA GLY A 83 25.58 2.99 5.22
C GLY A 83 25.13 3.24 3.78
N LEU A 84 23.94 3.83 3.63
CA LEU A 84 23.43 4.32 2.35
C LEU A 84 23.52 5.84 2.35
N ASP A 85 24.10 6.39 1.29
CA ASP A 85 24.05 7.81 0.97
C ASP A 85 22.66 8.17 0.40
N PHE A 86 22.45 9.45 0.11
CA PHE A 86 21.24 9.95 -0.52
C PHE A 86 20.88 9.13 -1.77
N ILE A 87 19.60 8.76 -1.86
CA ILE A 87 19.05 7.97 -2.96
C ILE A 87 18.51 8.94 -4.01
N GLU A 88 19.13 9.01 -5.17
CA GLU A 88 18.66 9.80 -6.32
C GLU A 88 17.71 8.95 -7.15
N VAL A 89 16.54 9.49 -7.52
CA VAL A 89 15.58 8.75 -8.34
C VAL A 89 15.84 9.03 -9.81
N ASP A 90 16.40 8.10 -10.58
CA ASP A 90 16.79 8.34 -11.98
C ASP A 90 15.58 8.36 -12.93
N GLU A 91 14.68 7.40 -12.80
CA GLU A 91 13.55 7.18 -13.71
C GLU A 91 12.30 6.71 -12.94
N VAL A 92 11.13 7.21 -13.33
CA VAL A 92 9.83 6.79 -12.79
C VAL A 92 8.82 6.65 -13.92
N GLU A 93 8.35 5.43 -14.16
CA GLU A 93 7.20 5.13 -15.02
C GLU A 93 6.05 4.61 -14.16
N LEU A 94 4.92 5.33 -14.08
CA LEU A 94 3.76 4.96 -13.24
C LEU A 94 2.75 4.04 -13.93
N GLY A 95 3.03 3.65 -15.19
CA GLY A 95 2.11 2.90 -16.03
C GLY A 95 0.94 3.73 -16.59
N GLU A 96 0.16 3.12 -17.47
CA GLU A 96 -1.02 3.71 -18.13
C GLU A 96 -2.29 2.88 -17.94
N ALA A 97 -2.18 1.58 -17.68
CA ALA A 97 -3.31 0.70 -17.42
C ALA A 97 -3.83 0.86 -15.99
N PHE A 98 -4.93 0.17 -15.70
CA PHE A 98 -5.59 0.18 -14.40
C PHE A 98 -5.80 -1.25 -13.90
N PRO A 99 -5.75 -1.47 -12.57
CA PRO A 99 -6.07 -2.77 -11.99
C PRO A 99 -7.54 -3.09 -12.25
N VAL A 100 -7.81 -4.35 -12.58
CA VAL A 100 -9.15 -4.88 -12.80
C VAL A 100 -9.53 -5.74 -11.61
N LEU A 101 -10.63 -5.38 -10.96
CA LEU A 101 -11.24 -6.15 -9.87
C LEU A 101 -12.36 -7.01 -10.44
N THR A 102 -12.37 -8.28 -10.06
CA THR A 102 -13.36 -9.28 -10.51
C THR A 102 -13.72 -10.24 -9.37
N ASP A 103 -14.75 -11.05 -9.59
CA ASP A 103 -15.13 -12.18 -8.74
C ASP A 103 -15.33 -11.81 -7.26
N ALA A 104 -16.06 -10.72 -6.99
CA ALA A 104 -16.35 -10.32 -5.63
C ALA A 104 -17.29 -11.33 -4.97
N ARG A 105 -16.87 -11.92 -3.86
CA ARG A 105 -17.66 -12.95 -3.16
C ARG A 105 -17.53 -12.82 -1.65
N VAL A 106 -18.66 -12.90 -0.96
CA VAL A 106 -18.68 -12.93 0.50
C VAL A 106 -18.40 -14.36 0.97
N ARG A 107 -17.48 -14.50 1.91
CA ARG A 107 -17.13 -15.77 2.56
C ARG A 107 -17.28 -15.62 4.07
N PRO A 108 -17.59 -16.70 4.80
CA PRO A 108 -17.50 -16.68 6.24
C PRO A 108 -16.05 -16.41 6.65
N SER A 109 -15.86 -15.52 7.60
CA SER A 109 -14.53 -15.29 8.17
C SER A 109 -14.22 -16.38 9.20
N GLY A 110 -12.94 -16.72 9.31
CA GLY A 110 -12.43 -17.65 10.33
C GLY A 110 -11.86 -16.95 11.56
N THR A 111 -12.03 -15.63 11.66
CA THR A 111 -11.49 -14.75 12.73
C THR A 111 -12.63 -14.11 13.54
N ASP A 112 -12.33 -13.09 14.35
CA ASP A 112 -13.32 -12.33 15.13
C ASP A 112 -14.30 -11.51 14.28
N SER A 113 -14.07 -11.41 12.96
CA SER A 113 -15.04 -10.86 12.01
C SER A 113 -16.04 -11.94 11.61
N GLU A 114 -17.31 -11.60 11.40
CA GLU A 114 -18.31 -12.61 11.04
C GLU A 114 -18.31 -12.94 9.54
N SER A 115 -17.84 -12.03 8.70
CA SER A 115 -17.75 -12.22 7.24
C SER A 115 -16.56 -11.47 6.64
N ARG A 116 -16.10 -11.96 5.49
CA ARG A 116 -15.04 -11.36 4.69
C ARG A 116 -15.42 -11.33 3.23
N VAL A 117 -14.88 -10.36 2.49
CA VAL A 117 -15.06 -10.26 1.04
C VAL A 117 -13.76 -10.62 0.35
N GLU A 118 -13.81 -11.59 -0.55
CA GLU A 118 -12.70 -11.93 -1.44
C GLU A 118 -12.94 -11.26 -2.79
N ILE A 119 -11.89 -10.65 -3.35
CA ILE A 119 -11.92 -9.94 -4.63
C ILE A 119 -10.66 -10.33 -5.40
N ASP A 120 -10.81 -10.81 -6.63
CA ASP A 120 -9.66 -11.11 -7.50
C ASP A 120 -9.20 -9.84 -8.22
N VAL A 121 -7.89 -9.58 -8.14
CA VAL A 121 -7.22 -8.41 -8.72
C VAL A 121 -6.25 -8.87 -9.79
N ASP A 122 -6.32 -8.27 -10.97
CA ASP A 122 -5.31 -8.41 -12.02
C ASP A 122 -4.91 -7.04 -12.55
N TYR A 123 -3.61 -6.76 -12.51
CA TYR A 123 -3.00 -5.55 -13.01
C TYR A 123 -1.84 -5.97 -13.90
N SER A 124 -1.98 -5.72 -15.21
CA SER A 124 -0.95 -6.01 -16.21
C SER A 124 -0.50 -4.70 -16.83
N ASP A 125 0.61 -4.17 -16.33
CA ASP A 125 1.18 -2.91 -16.78
C ASP A 125 2.65 -2.83 -16.41
N ARG A 126 3.39 -1.94 -17.08
CA ARG A 126 4.79 -1.68 -16.79
C ARG A 126 4.92 -0.45 -15.89
N VAL A 127 5.34 -0.67 -14.66
CA VAL A 127 5.69 0.38 -13.69
C VAL A 127 7.18 0.23 -13.36
N VAL A 128 7.97 1.28 -13.55
CA VAL A 128 9.42 1.26 -13.39
C VAL A 128 9.86 2.30 -12.37
N LEU A 129 10.76 1.91 -11.48
CA LEU A 129 11.50 2.80 -10.60
C LEU A 129 12.99 2.50 -10.74
N ALA A 130 13.75 3.44 -11.28
CA ALA A 130 15.20 3.40 -11.28
C ALA A 130 15.75 4.38 -10.25
N VAL A 131 16.69 3.93 -9.44
CA VAL A 131 17.35 4.72 -8.40
C VAL A 131 18.86 4.50 -8.45
N SER A 132 19.61 5.55 -8.12
CA SER A 132 21.04 5.48 -7.89
C SER A 132 21.36 5.93 -6.48
N THR A 133 22.29 5.23 -5.84
CA THR A 133 22.74 5.57 -4.49
C THR A 133 24.21 5.20 -4.34
N ARG A 134 24.86 5.72 -3.30
CA ARG A 134 26.23 5.37 -2.95
C ARG A 134 26.22 4.58 -1.65
N VAL A 135 26.78 3.39 -1.68
CA VAL A 135 26.97 2.57 -0.49
C VAL A 135 28.28 3.00 0.17
N VAL A 136 28.20 3.46 1.42
CA VAL A 136 29.35 3.88 2.22
C VAL A 136 29.77 2.73 3.12
N LEU A 137 31.00 2.27 2.97
CA LEU A 137 31.59 1.22 3.82
C LEU A 137 32.37 1.86 4.96
N ASN A 138 32.02 1.51 6.20
CA ASN A 138 32.61 2.07 7.42
C ASN A 138 33.59 1.13 8.13
N PHE A 139 33.98 0.03 7.48
CA PHE A 139 34.94 -0.94 8.03
C PHE A 139 36.13 -1.12 7.07
N PRO A 140 37.40 -1.13 7.55
CA PRO A 140 37.84 -1.09 8.96
C PRO A 140 37.96 0.33 9.58
N ARG A 141 37.66 1.40 8.83
CA ARG A 141 37.59 2.79 9.31
C ARG A 141 36.32 3.47 8.77
N PRO A 142 35.78 4.52 9.40
CA PRO A 142 34.64 5.27 8.87
C PRO A 142 34.91 5.78 7.46
N ARG A 143 33.91 5.68 6.57
CA ARG A 143 33.99 6.08 5.15
C ARG A 143 35.23 5.52 4.43
N PHE A 144 35.60 4.27 4.72
CA PHE A 144 36.74 3.59 4.11
C PHE A 144 36.61 3.47 2.58
N ALA A 145 35.40 3.22 2.09
CA ALA A 145 35.13 3.13 0.66
C ALA A 145 33.71 3.59 0.33
N ILE A 146 33.53 4.07 -0.90
CA ILE A 146 32.24 4.47 -1.47
C ILE A 146 32.03 3.68 -2.74
N LEU A 147 30.91 2.97 -2.83
CA LEU A 147 30.54 2.17 -3.99
C LEU A 147 29.27 2.75 -4.62
N PRO A 148 29.34 3.32 -5.85
CA PRO A 148 28.17 3.72 -6.60
C PRO A 148 27.37 2.49 -7.04
N VAL A 149 26.05 2.52 -6.83
CA VAL A 149 25.13 1.44 -7.21
C VAL A 149 23.91 2.06 -7.90
N SER A 150 23.51 1.47 -9.01
CA SER A 150 22.26 1.79 -9.71
C SER A 150 21.37 0.56 -9.70
N LEU A 151 20.09 0.73 -9.36
CA LEU A 151 19.08 -0.31 -9.27
C LEU A 151 17.85 0.13 -10.07
N SER A 152 17.30 -0.77 -10.87
CA SER A 152 15.99 -0.57 -11.51
C SER A 152 15.07 -1.72 -11.14
N VAL A 153 13.86 -1.37 -10.72
CA VAL A 153 12.80 -2.31 -10.37
C VAL A 153 11.62 -2.06 -11.32
N SER A 154 11.16 -3.11 -11.97
CA SER A 154 10.01 -3.07 -12.86
C SER A 154 8.93 -4.05 -12.39
N LEU A 155 7.71 -3.58 -12.25
CA LEU A 155 6.51 -4.39 -12.10
C LEU A 155 5.87 -4.56 -13.49
N GLU A 156 5.68 -5.79 -13.94
CA GLU A 156 5.02 -6.11 -15.23
C GLU A 156 3.60 -6.64 -15.04
N ARG A 157 3.38 -7.42 -13.98
CA ARG A 157 2.08 -7.95 -13.62
C ARG A 157 1.97 -8.16 -12.13
N PHE A 158 0.85 -7.72 -11.58
CA PHE A 158 0.41 -8.02 -10.23
C PHE A 158 -0.95 -8.70 -10.33
N SER A 159 -1.04 -9.94 -9.84
CA SER A 159 -2.31 -10.66 -9.76
C SER A 159 -2.40 -11.39 -8.43
N GLY A 160 -3.60 -11.38 -7.83
CA GLY A 160 -3.85 -12.04 -6.56
C GLY A 160 -5.27 -11.79 -6.06
N THR A 161 -5.59 -12.36 -4.90
CA THR A 161 -6.90 -12.22 -4.27
C THR A 161 -6.78 -11.29 -3.05
N LEU A 162 -7.51 -10.18 -3.07
CA LEU A 162 -7.67 -9.26 -1.96
C LEU A 162 -8.75 -9.80 -1.02
N THR A 163 -8.45 -9.89 0.28
CA THR A 163 -9.43 -10.20 1.31
C THR A 163 -9.70 -8.95 2.14
N VAL A 164 -10.95 -8.54 2.24
CA VAL A 164 -11.39 -7.36 2.99
C VAL A 164 -12.26 -7.82 4.15
N GLU A 165 -11.89 -7.41 5.36
CA GLU A 165 -12.62 -7.67 6.59
C GLU A 165 -12.81 -6.37 7.36
N ILE A 166 -13.99 -6.19 7.95
CA ILE A 166 -14.26 -5.09 8.87
C ILE A 166 -14.23 -5.69 10.27
N PRO A 167 -13.16 -5.43 11.07
CA PRO A 167 -13.08 -5.97 12.41
C PRO A 167 -14.12 -5.31 13.33
N PRO A 168 -14.59 -6.02 14.37
CA PRO A 168 -15.48 -5.44 15.35
C PRO A 168 -14.80 -4.26 16.07
N PRO A 169 -15.56 -3.27 16.56
CA PRO A 169 -14.99 -2.17 17.33
C PRO A 169 -14.33 -2.72 18.60
N VAL A 170 -13.07 -2.36 18.81
CA VAL A 170 -12.34 -2.76 20.02
C VAL A 170 -13.02 -2.07 21.21
N PRO A 171 -13.46 -2.80 22.26
CA PRO A 171 -14.03 -2.16 23.43
C PRO A 171 -12.95 -1.28 24.07
N ILE A 172 -13.23 0.01 24.19
CA ILE A 172 -12.38 0.94 24.94
C ILE A 172 -12.30 0.46 26.39
N SER A 173 -11.24 -0.26 26.72
CA SER A 173 -10.93 -0.63 28.10
C SER A 173 -10.78 0.67 28.89
N SER A 174 -11.70 0.92 29.83
CA SER A 174 -11.56 2.00 30.81
C SER A 174 -10.18 1.91 31.45
N ALA A 175 -9.43 3.02 31.41
CA ALA A 175 -8.09 3.14 31.95
C ALA A 175 -8.02 2.65 33.42
N PRO A 176 -6.88 2.08 33.87
CA PRO A 176 -6.69 1.75 35.27
C PRO A 176 -6.66 3.05 36.09
N GLN A 177 -7.44 3.08 37.18
CA GLN A 177 -7.36 4.12 38.21
C GLN A 177 -6.05 4.05 38.99
#